data_AF-A0A1H9U0F5-F1
#
_entry.id   AF-A0A1H9U0F5-F1
#
_cell.length_a   1.000
_cell.length_b   1.000
_cell.length_c   1.000
_cell.angle_alpha   90.00
_cell.angle_beta   90.00
_cell.angle_gamma   90.00
#
_symmetry.space_group_name_H-M   'P 1'
#
loop_
_entity.id
_entity.type
_entity.pdbx_description
1 polymer ?
#
loop_
_entity_poly.entity_id
_entity_poly.type
_entity_poly.pdbx_seq_one_letter_code
_entity_poly.pdbx_strand_id
1 'polypeptide(L)'
;MLVRYSPVRQGDPIDYKFSDKKITATYQGESKTYDVTDMPYDDEGVMIVERIKGIRPILNVYDDGERVELRHHYGPEATDEEKFPGWVEVE
;
A
#
# COMPACT_ATOMS: atom_id res chain seq x y z
N MET A 1 11.29 -4.96 -3.50
CA MET A 1 9.87 -5.00 -3.96
C MET A 1 9.55 -3.66 -4.61
N LEU A 2 8.67 -3.60 -5.62
CA LEU A 2 8.22 -2.33 -6.20
C LEU A 2 6.90 -1.90 -5.58
N VAL A 3 6.82 -0.65 -5.16
CA VAL A 3 5.62 -0.05 -4.57
C VAL A 3 5.16 1.13 -5.40
N ARG A 4 3.85 1.24 -5.63
CA ARG A 4 3.24 2.46 -6.14
C ARG A 4 2.19 2.95 -5.16
N TYR A 5 2.31 4.20 -4.77
CA TYR A 5 1.28 4.86 -3.97
C TYR A 5 0.08 5.18 -4.86
N SER A 6 -1.12 4.81 -4.43
CA SER A 6 -2.38 5.16 -5.09
C SER A 6 -2.96 6.36 -4.35
N PRO A 7 -2.91 7.55 -4.97
CA PRO A 7 -3.16 8.80 -4.28
C PRO A 7 -4.67 9.00 -4.08
N VAL A 8 -5.08 9.26 -2.85
CA VAL A 8 -6.45 9.58 -2.46
C VAL A 8 -6.46 10.94 -1.80
N ARG A 9 -7.30 11.83 -2.32
CA ARG A 9 -7.43 13.19 -1.80
C ARG A 9 -8.09 13.15 -0.43
N GLN A 10 -7.41 13.71 0.57
CA GLN A 10 -7.84 13.78 1.97
C GLN A 10 -7.95 12.43 2.69
N GLY A 11 -7.69 12.49 4.00
CA GLY A 11 -7.72 11.36 4.92
C GLY A 11 -6.48 11.38 5.82
N ASP A 12 -6.52 10.61 6.92
CA ASP A 12 -5.36 10.51 7.81
C ASP A 12 -4.22 9.76 7.12
N PRO A 13 -2.95 10.13 7.37
CA PRO A 13 -1.81 9.45 6.76
C PRO A 13 -1.75 7.98 7.17
N ILE A 14 -1.19 7.17 6.27
CA ILE A 14 -0.85 5.78 6.54
C ILE A 14 0.67 5.69 6.46
N ASP A 15 1.30 5.29 7.57
CA ASP A 15 2.74 5.07 7.58
C ASP A 15 3.03 3.64 7.13
N TYR A 16 3.99 3.49 6.23
CA TYR A 16 4.42 2.19 5.72
C TYR A 16 5.86 1.89 6.12
N LYS A 17 6.10 0.65 6.53
CA LYS A 17 7.43 0.07 6.67
C LYS A 17 7.53 -1.17 5.80
N PHE A 18 8.67 -1.32 5.17
CA PHE A 18 8.99 -2.41 4.27
C PHE A 18 10.11 -3.25 4.89
N SER A 19 10.00 -4.56 4.72
CA SER A 19 11.03 -5.52 5.11
C SER A 19 10.81 -6.77 4.27
N ASP A 20 11.68 -7.00 3.29
CA ASP A 20 11.56 -8.10 2.34
C ASP A 20 10.21 -8.04 1.56
N LYS A 21 9.37 -9.06 1.74
CA LYS A 21 8.02 -9.19 1.18
C LYS A 21 6.94 -8.90 2.22
N LYS A 22 7.28 -8.13 3.27
CA LYS A 22 6.35 -7.72 4.32
C LYS A 22 6.14 -6.23 4.29
N ILE A 23 4.88 -5.84 4.45
CA ILE A 23 4.45 -4.45 4.54
C ILE A 23 3.76 -4.26 5.87
N THR A 24 4.29 -3.40 6.72
CA THR A 24 3.61 -2.96 7.93
C THR A 24 2.97 -1.61 7.66
N ALA A 25 1.64 -1.55 7.74
CA ALA A 25 0.90 -0.29 7.66
C ALA A 25 0.45 0.13 9.07
N THR A 26 0.66 1.40 9.41
CA THR A 26 0.18 2.01 10.64
C THR A 26 -0.83 3.10 10.30
N TYR A 27 -2.04 3.00 10.84
CA TYR A 27 -3.12 3.95 10.64
C TYR A 27 -3.83 4.25 11.95
N GLN A 28 -3.90 5.53 12.33
CA GLN A 28 -4.50 5.99 13.59
C GLN A 28 -3.98 5.23 14.83
N GLY A 29 -2.68 4.93 14.85
CA GLY A 29 -2.01 4.21 15.93
C GLY A 29 -2.18 2.68 15.93
N GLU A 30 -3.00 2.11 15.05
CA GLU A 30 -3.09 0.66 14.87
C GLU A 30 -2.14 0.21 13.76
N SER A 31 -1.37 -0.84 14.01
CA SER A 31 -0.42 -1.39 13.05
C SER A 31 -0.80 -2.81 12.65
N LYS A 32 -0.66 -3.12 11.36
CA LYS A 32 -0.84 -4.47 10.83
C LYS A 32 0.24 -4.79 9.82
N THR A 33 0.76 -6.00 9.89
CA THR A 33 1.76 -6.51 8.95
C THR A 33 1.11 -7.47 7.98
N TYR A 34 1.44 -7.29 6.71
CA TYR A 34 0.98 -8.06 5.58
C TYR A 34 2.18 -8.78 4.98
N ASP A 35 2.15 -10.11 4.98
CA ASP A 35 3.12 -10.92 4.24
C ASP A 35 2.55 -11.15 2.84
N VAL A 36 3.17 -10.54 1.82
CA VAL A 36 2.66 -10.61 0.43
C VAL A 36 3.22 -11.79 -0.35
N THR A 37 4.05 -12.64 0.27
CA THR A 37 4.65 -13.82 -0.36
C THR A 37 3.63 -14.94 -0.60
N ASP A 38 2.72 -15.15 0.36
CA ASP A 38 1.72 -16.24 0.33
C ASP A 38 0.28 -15.71 0.23
N MET A 39 0.11 -14.43 -0.15
CA MET A 39 -1.23 -13.91 -0.37
C MET A 39 -1.84 -14.58 -1.59
N PRO A 40 -3.06 -15.13 -1.51
CA PRO A 40 -3.69 -15.64 -2.69
C PRO A 40 -3.93 -14.47 -3.65
N TYR A 41 -3.69 -14.69 -4.93
CA TYR A 41 -3.96 -13.74 -6.02
C TYR A 41 -4.95 -14.40 -6.97
N ASP A 42 -5.91 -13.63 -7.48
CA ASP A 42 -6.69 -14.07 -8.62
C ASP A 42 -5.91 -13.78 -9.92
N ASP A 43 -6.37 -14.34 -11.05
CA ASP A 43 -5.71 -14.16 -12.36
C ASP A 43 -5.66 -12.68 -12.82
N GLU A 44 -6.36 -11.77 -12.12
CA GLU A 44 -6.39 -10.32 -12.38
C GLU A 44 -5.49 -9.51 -11.42
N GLY A 45 -4.86 -10.14 -10.41
CA GLY A 45 -3.99 -9.48 -9.43
C GLY A 45 -4.73 -8.66 -8.38
N VAL A 46 -6.03 -8.90 -8.18
CA VAL A 46 -6.91 -8.12 -7.30
C VAL A 46 -7.37 -8.98 -6.14
N MET A 47 -6.74 -8.82 -4.98
CA MET A 47 -7.30 -9.35 -3.73
C MET A 47 -7.68 -8.24 -2.74
N ILE A 48 -8.86 -8.39 -2.14
CA ILE A 48 -9.33 -7.58 -1.02
C ILE A 48 -8.45 -7.89 0.20
N VAL A 49 -7.37 -7.14 0.36
CA VAL A 49 -6.51 -7.23 1.54
C VAL A 49 -7.29 -6.79 2.79
N GLU A 50 -6.98 -7.44 3.92
CA GLU A 50 -7.59 -7.15 5.22
C GLU A 50 -7.47 -5.66 5.59
N ARG A 51 -8.53 -5.16 6.22
CA ARG A 51 -8.63 -3.75 6.61
C ARG A 51 -7.98 -3.48 7.96
N ILE A 52 -7.45 -2.27 8.14
CA ILE A 52 -7.09 -1.69 9.45
C ILE A 52 -8.10 -0.58 9.72
N LYS A 53 -8.84 -0.63 10.83
CA LYS A 53 -9.88 0.38 11.14
C LYS A 53 -10.83 0.70 9.97
N GLY A 54 -11.16 -0.29 9.13
CA GLY A 54 -12.04 -0.11 7.98
C GLY A 54 -11.39 0.42 6.69
N ILE A 55 -10.11 0.79 6.71
CA ILE A 55 -9.33 1.18 5.53
C ILE A 55 -8.60 0.00 4.89
N ARG A 56 -8.43 0.02 3.57
CA ARG A 56 -7.59 -0.93 2.83
C ARG A 56 -6.24 -0.27 2.50
N PRO A 57 -5.17 -0.56 3.26
CA PRO A 57 -3.86 0.03 3.00
C PRO A 57 -3.22 -0.57 1.75
N ILE A 58 -3.34 -1.89 1.54
CA ILE A 58 -2.94 -2.53 0.29
C ILE A 58 -4.16 -2.60 -0.64
N LEU A 59 -4.00 -2.14 -1.88
CA LEU A 59 -5.05 -2.13 -2.89
C LEU A 59 -4.94 -3.31 -3.84
N ASN A 60 -3.72 -3.56 -4.35
CA ASN A 60 -3.43 -4.62 -5.30
C ASN A 60 -2.05 -5.21 -5.01
N VAL A 61 -1.88 -6.50 -5.33
CA VAL A 61 -0.62 -7.23 -5.23
C VAL A 61 -0.44 -7.97 -6.56
N TYR A 62 0.68 -7.76 -7.23
CA TYR A 62 0.98 -8.35 -8.53
C TYR A 62 2.24 -9.23 -8.43
N ASP A 63 2.35 -10.17 -9.36
CA ASP A 63 3.55 -10.99 -9.60
C ASP A 63 4.10 -11.58 -8.28
N ASP A 64 3.27 -12.30 -7.53
CA ASP A 64 3.71 -12.97 -6.28
C ASP A 64 4.34 -11.99 -5.26
N GLY A 65 3.74 -10.80 -5.15
CA GLY A 65 4.19 -9.75 -4.24
C GLY A 65 5.45 -9.01 -4.70
N GLU A 66 5.85 -9.10 -5.97
CA GLU A 66 6.95 -8.27 -6.51
C GLU A 66 6.53 -6.82 -6.73
N ARG A 67 5.26 -6.57 -7.05
CA ARG A 67 4.71 -5.21 -7.20
C ARG A 67 3.47 -5.03 -6.35
N VAL A 68 3.39 -3.94 -5.59
CA VAL A 68 2.29 -3.67 -4.66
C VAL A 68 1.78 -2.23 -4.81
N GLU A 69 0.46 -2.08 -4.89
CA GLU A 69 -0.19 -0.78 -4.82
C GLU A 69 -0.70 -0.48 -3.42
N LEU A 70 -0.28 0.66 -2.87
CA LEU A 70 -0.61 1.08 -1.52
C LEU A 70 -1.46 2.33 -1.53
N ARG A 71 -2.52 2.36 -0.73
CA ARG A 71 -3.31 3.58 -0.53
C ARG A 71 -2.43 4.66 0.11
N HIS A 72 -2.46 5.86 -0.46
CA HIS A 72 -1.77 7.01 0.07
C HIS A 72 -2.74 8.18 0.19
N HIS A 73 -2.91 8.70 1.41
CA HIS A 73 -3.72 9.88 1.64
C HIS A 73 -2.84 11.12 1.58
N TYR A 74 -3.20 12.07 0.72
CA TYR A 74 -2.44 13.30 0.56
C TYR A 74 -3.27 14.53 0.94
N GLY A 75 -2.57 15.54 1.47
CA GLY A 75 -3.15 16.81 1.93
C GLY A 75 -3.37 17.84 0.80
N PRO A 76 -3.97 18.99 1.11
CA PRO A 76 -4.21 20.04 0.12
C PRO A 76 -2.92 20.62 -0.50
N GLU A 77 -1.80 20.49 0.20
CA GLU A 77 -0.47 21.00 -0.22
C GLU A 77 0.39 19.93 -0.91
N ALA A 78 -0.19 18.78 -1.27
CA ALA A 78 0.56 17.70 -1.91
C ALA A 78 1.21 18.14 -3.23
N THR A 79 2.46 17.72 -3.42
CA THR A 79 3.25 17.88 -4.64
C THR A 79 2.66 17.09 -5.81
N ASP A 80 3.11 17.37 -7.03
CA ASP A 80 2.70 16.59 -8.20
C ASP A 80 3.20 15.14 -8.11
N GLU A 81 4.35 14.90 -7.47
CA GLU A 81 4.87 13.56 -7.22
C GLU A 81 3.96 12.76 -6.29
N GLU A 82 3.41 13.39 -5.25
CA GLU A 82 2.44 12.75 -4.34
C GLU A 82 1.08 12.51 -5.01
N LYS A 83 0.71 13.34 -5.99
CA LYS A 83 -0.54 13.20 -6.76
C LYS A 83 -0.43 12.23 -7.93
N PHE A 84 0.76 12.04 -8.47
CA PHE A 84 1.04 11.20 -9.63
C PHE A 84 2.30 10.33 -9.42
N PRO A 85 2.33 9.50 -8.37
CA PRO A 85 3.50 8.72 -8.01
C PRO A 85 3.81 7.62 -9.02
N GLY A 86 5.10 7.44 -9.29
CA GLY A 86 5.64 6.31 -10.04
C GLY A 86 5.81 5.07 -9.16
N TRP A 87 6.32 3.99 -9.76
CA TRP A 87 6.80 2.82 -9.03
C TRP A 87 8.17 3.13 -8.41
N VAL A 88 8.34 2.75 -7.15
CA VAL A 88 9.59 2.94 -6.38
C VAL A 88 10.03 1.60 -5.82
N GLU A 89 11.33 1.33 -5.87
CA GLU A 89 11.91 0.15 -5.23
C GLU A 89 12.08 0.40 -3.73
N VAL A 90 11.67 -0.58 -2.93
CA VAL A 90 11.79 -0.58 -1.46
C VAL A 90 12.46 -1.87 -0.99
N GLU A 91 13.25 -1.73 0.08
CA GLU A 91 13.91 -2.82 0.84
C GLU A 91 13.05 -3.31 1.99
#